data_AF-A0A5B7GL97-F1
#
_entry.id   AF-A0A5B7GL97-F1
#
_cell.length_a   1.000
_cell.length_b   1.000
_cell.length_c   1.000
_cell.angle_alpha   90.00
_cell.angle_beta   90.00
_cell.angle_gamma   90.00
#
_symmetry.space_group_name_H-M   'P 1'
#
loop_
_entity.id
_entity.type
_entity.pdbx_description
1 polymer ?
#
loop_
_entity_poly.entity_id
_entity_poly.type
_entity_poly.pdbx_seq_one_letter_code
_entity_poly.pdbx_strand_id
1 'polypeptide(L)'
;MEGRQREYRLHVEQIEVDIKLKDSLINNLSDENKRQRERMEELEEEVHALEEELKKNEKIEELEQLVVVVKQKNERIEELEEALRQSVRIATDMEMEQHEDEKRKKEINEKLAKLEARLASAQNAHNLRCTSCQTVRQRLTQVETCYNQVASERQHHLQELFDMKHEALTAALSEKDAHLALLEVGGVRSSRAAQEVESLKKEKSKLVDAVKRLVTLHTTNCPLRNLSLIFRAIIINLNIILFFVELEMPHM
;
A
#
# COMPACT_ATOMS: atom_id res chain seq x y z
N MET A 1 27.29 -5.11 -138.43
CA MET A 1 26.68 -4.00 -137.66
C MET A 1 25.43 -4.44 -136.90
N GLU A 2 24.70 -5.48 -137.35
CA GLU A 2 23.43 -5.90 -136.75
C GLU A 2 23.54 -6.64 -135.39
N GLY A 3 24.61 -7.39 -135.14
CA GLY A 3 24.80 -8.11 -133.87
C GLY A 3 24.91 -7.21 -132.64
N ARG A 4 25.72 -6.15 -132.73
CA ARG A 4 25.89 -5.16 -131.64
C ARG A 4 24.59 -4.40 -131.34
N GLN A 5 23.80 -4.09 -132.36
CA GLN A 5 22.53 -3.37 -132.20
C GLN A 5 21.42 -4.25 -131.57
N ARG A 6 21.52 -5.57 -131.73
CA ARG A 6 20.65 -6.52 -131.01
C ARG A 6 21.07 -6.67 -129.54
N GLU A 7 22.37 -6.71 -129.28
CA GLU A 7 22.93 -6.76 -127.93
C GLU A 7 22.57 -5.52 -127.12
N TYR A 8 22.72 -4.31 -127.69
CA TYR A 8 22.28 -3.08 -127.04
C TYR A 8 20.77 -3.04 -126.76
N ARG A 9 19.92 -3.59 -127.65
CA ARG A 9 18.47 -3.68 -127.42
C ARG A 9 18.13 -4.60 -126.25
N LEU A 10 18.74 -5.78 -126.19
CA LEU A 10 18.57 -6.70 -125.06
C LEU A 10 19.05 -6.08 -123.74
N HIS A 11 20.12 -5.29 -123.77
CA HIS A 11 20.61 -4.58 -122.60
C HIS A 11 19.66 -3.48 -122.13
N VAL A 12 19.07 -2.72 -123.05
CA VAL A 12 18.04 -1.72 -122.74
C VAL A 12 16.78 -2.38 -122.18
N GLU A 13 16.31 -3.49 -122.78
CA GLU A 13 15.18 -4.26 -122.27
C GLU A 13 15.44 -4.82 -120.86
N GLN A 14 16.65 -5.32 -120.59
CA GLN A 14 17.04 -5.75 -119.25
C GLN A 14 17.04 -4.59 -118.25
N ILE A 15 17.59 -3.44 -118.63
CA ILE A 15 17.59 -2.23 -117.80
C ILE A 15 16.16 -1.75 -117.52
N GLU A 16 15.26 -1.80 -118.50
CA GLU A 16 13.85 -1.44 -118.31
C GLU A 16 13.12 -2.37 -117.33
N VAL A 17 13.40 -3.68 -117.39
CA VAL A 17 12.87 -4.65 -116.42
C VAL A 17 13.46 -4.37 -115.02
N ASP A 18 14.76 -4.13 -114.92
CA ASP A 18 15.43 -3.83 -113.65
C ASP A 18 14.92 -2.52 -113.02
N ILE A 19 14.66 -1.49 -113.83
CA ILE A 19 14.06 -0.22 -113.37
C ILE A 19 12.66 -0.50 -112.83
N LYS A 20 11.80 -1.24 -113.55
CA LYS A 20 10.46 -1.58 -113.06
C LYS A 20 10.47 -2.39 -111.77
N LEU A 21 11.41 -3.31 -111.63
CA LEU A 21 11.60 -4.08 -110.39
C LEU A 21 12.07 -3.18 -109.24
N LYS A 22 13.01 -2.26 -109.49
CA LYS A 22 13.46 -1.28 -108.50
C LYS A 22 12.36 -0.29 -108.10
N ASP A 23 11.55 0.19 -109.05
CA ASP A 23 10.43 1.08 -108.77
C ASP A 23 9.37 0.38 -107.91
N SER A 24 9.08 -0.90 -108.21
CA SER A 24 8.19 -1.71 -107.38
C SER A 24 8.73 -1.90 -105.96
N LEU A 25 10.04 -2.11 -105.82
CA LEU A 25 10.69 -2.22 -104.52
C LEU A 25 10.68 -0.89 -103.74
N ILE A 26 10.94 0.23 -104.42
CA ILE A 26 10.88 1.58 -103.84
C ILE A 26 9.47 1.89 -103.33
N ASN A 27 8.44 1.57 -104.11
CA ASN A 27 7.05 1.76 -103.71
C ASN A 27 6.70 0.93 -102.46
N ASN A 28 7.07 -0.36 -102.44
CA ASN A 28 6.85 -1.22 -101.28
C ASN A 28 7.57 -0.72 -100.02
N LEU A 29 8.84 -0.30 -100.15
CA LEU A 29 9.60 0.27 -99.03
C LEU A 29 9.03 1.61 -98.57
N SER A 30 8.52 2.43 -99.50
CA SER A 30 7.86 3.70 -99.17
C SER A 30 6.58 3.47 -98.39
N ASP A 31 5.75 2.51 -98.81
CA ASP A 31 4.52 2.13 -98.13
C ASP A 31 4.80 1.53 -96.75
N GLU A 32 5.83 0.68 -96.63
CA GLU A 32 6.24 0.11 -95.34
C GLU A 32 6.78 1.20 -94.39
N ASN A 33 7.60 2.14 -94.87
CA ASN A 33 8.05 3.29 -94.08
C ASN A 33 6.90 4.19 -93.65
N LYS A 34 5.87 4.34 -94.49
CA LYS A 34 4.67 5.09 -94.12
C LYS A 34 3.92 4.41 -92.98
N ARG A 35 3.69 3.10 -93.07
CA ARG A 35 3.06 2.32 -91.99
C ARG A 35 3.88 2.34 -90.70
N GLN A 36 5.20 2.31 -90.80
CA GLN A 36 6.07 2.40 -89.62
C GLN A 36 5.99 3.79 -88.96
N ARG A 37 5.92 4.87 -89.75
CA ARG A 37 5.71 6.22 -89.20
C ARG A 37 4.37 6.35 -88.50
N GLU A 38 3.29 5.87 -89.11
CA GLU A 38 1.95 5.87 -88.50
C GLU A 38 1.94 5.10 -87.17
N ARG A 39 2.55 3.91 -87.12
CA ARG A 39 2.69 3.15 -85.85
C ARG A 39 3.56 3.85 -84.80
N MET A 40 4.57 4.60 -85.23
CA MET A 40 5.44 5.34 -84.32
C MET A 40 4.68 6.52 -83.71
N GLU A 41 3.88 7.23 -84.50
CA GLU A 41 2.99 8.29 -84.01
C GLU A 41 1.95 7.73 -83.01
N GLU A 42 1.31 6.59 -83.32
CA GLU A 42 0.36 5.95 -82.39
C GLU A 42 1.03 5.56 -81.04
N LEU A 43 2.24 5.00 -81.09
CA LEU A 43 2.97 4.64 -79.88
C LEU A 43 3.42 5.86 -79.07
N GLU A 44 3.80 6.95 -79.73
CA GLU A 44 4.17 8.21 -79.07
C GLU A 44 2.95 8.82 -78.34
N GLU A 45 1.77 8.76 -78.94
CA GLU A 45 0.52 9.18 -78.29
C GLU A 45 0.16 8.29 -77.09
N GLU A 46 0.32 6.97 -77.22
CA GLU A 46 0.07 6.02 -76.12
C GLU A 46 1.03 6.24 -74.94
N VAL A 47 2.32 6.45 -75.22
CA VAL A 47 3.32 6.77 -74.19
C VAL A 47 2.96 8.08 -73.49
N HIS A 48 2.60 9.12 -74.23
CA HIS A 48 2.21 10.40 -73.64
C HIS A 48 0.97 10.27 -72.74
N ALA A 49 -0.03 9.48 -73.15
CA ALA A 49 -1.23 9.23 -72.34
C ALA A 49 -0.87 8.50 -71.02
N LEU A 50 -0.01 7.48 -71.08
CA LEU A 50 0.44 6.74 -69.91
C LEU A 50 1.27 7.61 -68.96
N GLU A 51 2.10 8.51 -69.47
CA GLU A 51 2.85 9.46 -68.65
C GLU A 51 1.94 10.43 -67.88
N GLU A 52 0.87 10.91 -68.50
CA GLU A 52 -0.10 11.80 -67.86
C GLU A 52 -0.95 11.08 -66.80
N GLU A 53 -1.35 9.83 -67.04
CA GLU A 53 -2.02 8.99 -66.04
C GLU A 53 -1.10 8.69 -64.85
N LEU A 54 0.18 8.44 -65.10
CA LEU A 54 1.15 8.21 -64.03
C LEU A 54 1.36 9.46 -63.17
N LYS A 55 1.43 10.65 -63.77
CA LYS A 55 1.53 11.92 -63.03
C LYS A 55 0.31 12.21 -62.16
N LYS A 56 -0.88 11.81 -62.60
CA LYS A 56 -2.13 12.00 -61.86
C LYS A 56 -2.41 10.90 -60.84
N ASN A 57 -1.54 9.91 -60.72
CA ASN A 57 -1.75 8.79 -59.82
C ASN A 57 -1.63 9.25 -58.36
N GLU A 58 -2.77 9.55 -57.75
CA GLU A 58 -2.91 10.00 -56.34
C GLU A 58 -2.17 9.09 -55.36
N LYS A 59 -2.01 7.79 -55.69
CA LYS A 59 -1.26 6.84 -54.86
C LYS A 59 0.22 7.20 -54.72
N ILE A 60 0.82 7.85 -55.72
CA ILE A 60 2.21 8.32 -55.65
C ILE A 60 2.31 9.46 -54.64
N GLU A 61 1.38 10.40 -54.69
CA GLU A 61 1.32 11.53 -53.75
C GLU A 61 1.06 11.05 -52.32
N GLU A 62 0.15 10.09 -52.11
CA GLU A 62 -0.10 9.47 -50.80
C GLU A 62 1.14 8.76 -50.24
N LEU A 63 1.89 8.05 -51.09
CA LEU A 63 3.14 7.38 -50.70
C LEU A 63 4.21 8.40 -50.29
N GLU A 64 4.35 9.50 -51.02
CA GLU A 64 5.29 10.58 -50.67
C GLU A 64 4.93 11.21 -49.31
N GLN A 65 3.65 11.47 -49.05
CA GLN A 65 3.19 11.98 -47.76
C GLN A 65 3.44 10.97 -46.63
N LEU A 66 3.18 9.68 -46.88
CA LEU A 66 3.45 8.62 -45.90
C LEU A 66 4.94 8.56 -45.55
N VAL A 67 5.84 8.71 -46.53
CA VAL A 67 7.29 8.76 -46.29
C VAL A 67 7.68 9.91 -45.37
N VAL A 68 7.07 11.10 -45.54
CA VAL A 68 7.31 12.24 -44.64
C VAL A 68 6.86 11.91 -43.22
N VAL A 69 5.67 11.36 -43.04
CA VAL A 69 5.15 10.99 -41.72
C VAL A 69 6.03 9.91 -41.07
N VAL A 70 6.49 8.92 -41.83
CA VAL A 70 7.39 7.86 -41.33
C VAL A 70 8.72 8.47 -40.86
N LYS A 71 9.29 9.42 -41.60
CA LYS A 71 10.53 10.12 -41.18
C LYS A 71 10.33 10.87 -39.86
N GLN A 72 9.26 11.66 -39.75
CA GLN A 72 8.94 12.39 -38.52
C GLN A 72 8.73 11.46 -37.33
N LYS A 73 8.06 10.32 -37.54
CA LYS A 73 7.87 9.32 -36.49
C LYS A 73 9.19 8.65 -36.09
N ASN A 74 10.07 8.37 -37.05
CA ASN A 74 11.39 7.81 -36.76
C ASN A 74 12.26 8.78 -35.97
N GLU A 75 12.28 10.06 -36.33
CA GLU A 75 12.97 11.11 -35.55
C GLU A 75 12.42 11.17 -34.11
N ARG A 76 11.08 11.13 -33.96
CA ARG A 76 10.46 11.11 -32.64
C ARG A 76 10.79 9.86 -31.83
N ILE A 77 10.88 8.70 -32.48
CA ILE A 77 11.29 7.45 -31.82
C ILE A 77 12.72 7.58 -31.33
N GLU A 78 13.63 8.11 -32.14
CA GLU A 78 15.04 8.30 -31.78
C GLU A 78 15.19 9.23 -30.56
N GLU A 79 14.45 10.35 -30.52
CA GLU A 79 14.42 11.24 -29.35
C GLU A 79 13.95 10.53 -28.07
N LEU A 80 12.89 9.72 -28.18
CA LEU A 80 12.33 8.99 -27.04
C LEU A 80 13.26 7.89 -26.56
N GLU A 81 13.94 7.20 -27.48
CA GLU A 81 14.96 6.20 -27.15
C GLU A 81 16.13 6.83 -26.41
N GLU A 82 16.59 8.01 -26.83
CA GLU A 82 17.67 8.73 -26.16
C GLU A 82 17.24 9.20 -24.77
N ALA A 83 16.03 9.77 -24.63
CA ALA A 83 15.49 10.14 -23.33
C ALA A 83 15.33 8.94 -22.38
N LEU A 84 14.94 7.77 -22.92
CA LEU A 84 14.84 6.53 -22.15
C LEU A 84 16.23 6.04 -21.71
N ARG A 85 17.23 6.08 -22.59
CA ARG A 85 18.62 5.72 -22.25
C ARG A 85 19.15 6.62 -21.14
N GLN A 86 18.88 7.93 -21.19
CA GLN A 86 19.25 8.86 -20.13
C GLN A 86 18.53 8.56 -18.82
N SER A 87 17.23 8.29 -18.86
CA SER A 87 16.43 7.95 -17.68
C SER A 87 16.94 6.68 -16.99
N VAL A 88 17.30 5.65 -17.77
CA VAL A 88 17.87 4.39 -17.23
C VAL A 88 19.24 4.62 -16.58
N ARG A 89 20.09 5.47 -17.18
CA ARG A 89 21.39 5.82 -16.58
C ARG A 89 21.21 6.55 -15.25
N ILE A 90 20.35 7.55 -15.20
CA ILE A 90 20.04 8.30 -13.97
C ILE A 90 19.50 7.37 -12.89
N ALA A 91 18.58 6.45 -13.25
CA ALA A 91 18.05 5.48 -12.30
C ALA A 91 19.15 4.58 -11.74
N THR A 92 20.06 4.10 -12.59
CA THR A 92 21.19 3.27 -12.17
C THR A 92 22.14 4.02 -11.23
N ASP A 93 22.49 5.26 -11.56
CA ASP A 93 23.37 6.10 -10.73
C ASP A 93 22.72 6.40 -9.36
N MET A 94 21.41 6.68 -9.35
CA MET A 94 20.64 6.92 -8.12
C MET A 94 20.56 5.65 -7.25
N GLU A 95 20.36 4.47 -7.84
CA GLU A 95 20.38 3.20 -7.11
C GLU A 95 21.76 2.92 -6.48
N MET A 96 22.84 3.24 -7.19
CA MET A 96 24.20 3.11 -6.65
C MET A 96 24.45 4.07 -5.47
N GLU A 97 24.05 5.33 -5.59
CA GLU A 97 24.17 6.32 -4.50
C GLU A 97 23.33 5.90 -3.29
N GLN A 98 22.10 5.44 -3.50
CA GLN A 98 21.24 4.95 -2.44
C GLN A 98 21.87 3.78 -1.68
N HIS A 99 22.47 2.82 -2.41
CA HIS A 99 23.16 1.69 -1.79
C HIS A 99 24.39 2.15 -0.95
N GLU A 100 25.15 3.13 -1.44
CA GLU A 100 26.25 3.71 -0.64
C GLU A 100 25.75 4.40 0.63
N ASP A 101 24.68 5.17 0.53
CA ASP A 101 24.10 5.87 1.67
C ASP A 101 23.49 4.91 2.70
N GLU A 102 22.84 3.82 2.26
CA GLU A 102 22.38 2.76 3.14
C GLU A 102 23.54 2.10 3.90
N LYS A 103 24.65 1.85 3.20
CA LYS A 103 25.87 1.34 3.84
C LYS A 103 26.42 2.31 4.89
N ARG A 104 26.53 3.61 4.56
CA ARG A 104 26.98 4.65 5.50
C ARG A 104 26.05 4.76 6.71
N LYS A 105 24.74 4.73 6.50
CA LYS A 105 23.74 4.72 7.59
C LYS A 105 23.92 3.51 8.51
N LYS A 106 24.13 2.32 7.94
CA LYS A 106 24.39 1.10 8.72
C LYS A 106 25.65 1.24 9.58
N GLU A 107 26.74 1.74 9.00
CA GLU A 107 28.00 1.97 9.75
C GLU A 107 27.83 2.99 10.88
N ILE A 108 27.07 4.06 10.65
CA ILE A 108 26.77 5.07 11.68
C ILE A 108 25.91 4.45 12.79
N ASN A 109 24.87 3.70 12.45
CA ASN A 109 24.00 3.04 13.42
C ASN A 109 24.77 2.03 14.28
N GLU A 110 25.69 1.27 13.70
CA GLU A 110 26.56 0.36 14.46
C GLU A 110 27.48 1.12 15.43
N LYS A 111 28.00 2.29 15.04
CA LYS A 111 28.80 3.15 15.91
C LYS A 111 27.94 3.75 17.04
N LEU A 112 26.73 4.20 16.74
CA LEU A 112 25.78 4.72 17.73
C LEU A 112 25.45 3.65 18.78
N ALA A 113 25.08 2.44 18.35
CA ALA A 113 24.77 1.33 19.27
C ALA A 113 25.96 1.01 20.20
N LYS A 114 27.19 1.04 19.68
CA LYS A 114 28.40 0.84 20.50
C LYS A 114 28.61 1.98 21.50
N LEU A 115 28.37 3.23 21.10
CA LEU A 115 28.50 4.39 21.98
C LEU A 115 27.43 4.39 23.08
N GLU A 116 26.19 4.07 22.75
CA GLU A 116 25.08 3.93 23.70
C GLU A 116 25.37 2.84 24.74
N ALA A 117 25.84 1.67 24.31
CA ALA A 117 26.24 0.59 25.21
C ALA A 117 27.36 1.03 26.17
N ARG A 118 28.37 1.76 25.66
CA ARG A 118 29.45 2.31 26.48
C ARG A 118 28.95 3.37 27.46
N LEU A 119 28.04 4.23 27.05
CA LEU A 119 27.44 5.26 27.90
C LEU A 119 26.66 4.61 29.06
N ALA A 120 25.80 3.63 28.75
CA ALA A 120 25.04 2.90 29.76
C ALA A 120 25.97 2.18 30.75
N SER A 121 27.03 1.53 30.26
CA SER A 121 28.03 0.88 31.12
C SER A 121 28.75 1.89 32.02
N ALA A 122 29.17 3.04 31.49
CA ALA A 122 29.82 4.09 32.25
C ALA A 122 28.89 4.69 33.32
N GLN A 123 27.63 4.94 32.99
CA GLN A 123 26.61 5.41 33.94
C GLN A 123 26.37 4.40 35.05
N ASN A 124 26.25 3.11 34.72
CA ASN A 124 26.10 2.05 35.73
C ASN A 124 27.31 1.98 36.65
N ALA A 125 28.53 2.03 36.09
CA ALA A 125 29.75 2.06 36.87
C ALA A 125 29.82 3.30 37.79
N HIS A 126 29.41 4.47 37.30
CA HIS A 126 29.31 5.68 38.09
C HIS A 126 28.30 5.54 39.23
N ASN A 127 27.10 5.05 38.94
CA ASN A 127 26.03 4.85 39.93
C ASN A 127 26.44 3.87 41.04
N LEU A 128 27.23 2.85 40.72
CA LEU A 128 27.77 1.90 41.70
C LEU A 128 28.89 2.51 42.57
N ARG A 129 29.65 3.46 42.03
CA ARG A 129 30.75 4.14 42.75
C ARG A 129 30.28 5.40 43.48
N CYS A 130 29.10 5.91 43.15
CA CYS A 130 28.50 7.08 43.77
C CYS A 130 28.07 6.77 45.20
N THR A 131 28.89 7.18 46.16
CA THR A 131 28.65 6.96 47.60
C THR A 131 27.39 7.65 48.11
N SER A 132 27.09 8.86 47.61
CA SER A 132 25.85 9.59 47.94
C SER A 132 24.60 8.90 47.38
N CYS A 133 24.70 8.28 46.21
CA CYS A 133 23.61 7.52 45.59
C CYS A 133 23.27 6.28 46.42
N GLN A 134 24.25 5.62 47.03
CA GLN A 134 24.02 4.50 47.94
C GLN A 134 23.24 4.93 49.18
N THR A 135 23.59 6.07 49.80
CA THR A 135 22.86 6.60 50.96
C THR A 135 21.41 6.97 50.59
N VAL A 136 21.20 7.61 49.44
CA VAL A 136 19.84 7.94 48.97
C VAL A 136 19.03 6.68 48.66
N ARG A 137 19.62 5.67 48.02
CA ARG A 137 18.97 4.37 47.77
C ARG A 137 18.59 3.66 49.06
N GLN A 138 19.47 3.63 50.05
CA GLN A 138 19.18 3.03 51.36
C GLN A 138 18.01 3.73 52.05
N ARG A 139 17.97 5.08 52.04
CA ARG A 139 16.84 5.84 52.60
C ARG A 139 15.54 5.58 51.85
N LEU A 140 15.58 5.46 50.52
CA LEU A 140 14.42 5.10 49.72
C LEU A 140 13.88 3.73 50.11
N THR A 141 14.74 2.70 50.17
CA THR A 141 14.35 1.35 50.58
C THR A 141 13.79 1.31 52.01
N GLN A 142 14.33 2.11 52.93
CA GLN A 142 13.80 2.22 54.30
C GLN A 142 12.38 2.82 54.30
N VAL A 143 12.15 3.88 53.53
CA VAL A 143 10.82 4.50 53.40
C VAL A 143 9.82 3.54 52.74
N GLU A 144 10.22 2.84 51.67
CA GLU A 144 9.38 1.82 51.01
C GLU A 144 8.99 0.69 51.96
N THR A 145 9.95 0.20 52.76
CA THR A 145 9.70 -0.86 53.75
C THR A 145 8.72 -0.39 54.82
N CYS A 146 8.93 0.81 55.36
CA CYS A 146 8.04 1.42 56.36
C CYS A 146 6.63 1.64 55.81
N TYR A 147 6.52 2.16 54.58
CA TYR A 147 5.24 2.34 53.90
C TYR A 147 4.49 1.01 53.74
N ASN A 148 5.16 -0.03 53.27
CA ASN A 148 4.56 -1.35 53.09
C ASN A 148 4.09 -1.95 54.43
N GLN A 149 4.89 -1.76 55.49
CA GLN A 149 4.50 -2.19 56.83
C GLN A 149 3.23 -1.47 57.30
N VAL A 150 3.22 -0.14 57.26
CA VAL A 150 2.04 0.67 57.69
C VAL A 150 0.82 0.36 56.81
N ALA A 151 1.00 0.15 55.51
CA ALA A 151 -0.08 -0.24 54.61
C ALA A 151 -0.66 -1.62 54.97
N SER A 152 0.20 -2.58 55.31
CA SER A 152 -0.19 -3.92 55.77
C SER A 152 -0.92 -3.86 57.11
N GLU A 153 -0.38 -3.13 58.10
CA GLU A 153 -1.01 -2.90 59.40
C GLU A 153 -2.38 -2.26 59.25
N ARG A 154 -2.49 -1.21 58.41
CA ARG A 154 -3.78 -0.58 58.08
C ARG A 154 -4.77 -1.56 57.47
N GLN A 155 -4.34 -2.42 56.55
CA GLN A 155 -5.21 -3.43 55.95
C GLN A 155 -5.69 -4.44 56.99
N HIS A 156 -4.79 -4.89 57.87
CA HIS A 156 -5.14 -5.80 58.95
C HIS A 156 -6.17 -5.17 59.91
N HIS A 157 -5.95 -3.94 60.38
CA HIS A 157 -6.89 -3.26 61.25
C HIS A 157 -8.25 -3.00 60.60
N LEU A 158 -8.28 -2.69 59.30
CA LEU A 158 -9.54 -2.56 58.57
C LEU A 158 -10.30 -3.89 58.47
N GLN A 159 -9.58 -5.02 58.37
CA GLN A 159 -10.18 -6.36 58.40
C GLN A 159 -10.75 -6.67 59.79
N GLU A 160 -9.98 -6.46 60.86
CA GLU A 160 -10.43 -6.69 62.23
C GLU A 160 -11.68 -5.85 62.57
N LEU A 161 -11.68 -4.58 62.17
CA LEU A 161 -12.85 -3.69 62.34
C LEU A 161 -14.08 -4.18 61.57
N PHE A 162 -13.87 -4.71 60.36
CA PHE A 162 -14.97 -5.30 59.60
C PHE A 162 -15.51 -6.56 60.29
N ASP A 163 -14.64 -7.47 60.72
CA ASP A 163 -15.02 -8.72 61.37
C ASP A 163 -15.80 -8.46 62.67
N MET A 164 -15.29 -7.59 63.54
CA MET A 164 -15.98 -7.19 64.77
C MET A 164 -17.36 -6.58 64.48
N LYS A 165 -17.46 -5.71 63.47
CA LYS A 165 -18.73 -5.08 63.11
C LYS A 165 -19.71 -6.08 62.50
N HIS A 166 -19.21 -7.03 61.70
CA HIS A 166 -20.03 -8.08 61.10
C HIS A 166 -20.54 -9.04 62.18
N GLU A 167 -19.69 -9.45 63.11
CA GLU A 167 -20.04 -10.32 64.23
C GLU A 167 -21.12 -9.67 65.10
N ALA A 168 -20.94 -8.39 65.50
CA ALA A 168 -21.91 -7.66 66.30
C ALA A 168 -23.30 -7.57 65.61
N LEU A 169 -23.33 -7.29 64.30
CA LEU A 169 -24.59 -7.23 63.55
C LEU A 169 -25.25 -8.61 63.39
N THR A 170 -24.46 -9.66 63.20
CA THR A 170 -24.97 -11.03 63.04
C THR A 170 -25.48 -11.58 64.37
N ALA A 171 -24.80 -11.27 65.48
CA ALA A 171 -25.27 -11.59 66.83
C ALA A 171 -26.62 -10.92 67.12
N ALA A 172 -26.75 -9.62 66.82
CA ALA A 172 -28.02 -8.90 66.97
C ALA A 172 -29.14 -9.48 66.07
N LEU A 173 -28.82 -9.93 64.85
CA LEU A 173 -29.79 -10.64 63.99
C LEU A 173 -30.23 -11.96 64.61
N SER A 174 -29.27 -12.77 65.08
CA SER A 174 -29.55 -14.06 65.71
C SER A 174 -30.40 -13.90 66.97
N GLU A 175 -30.19 -12.83 67.74
CA GLU A 175 -31.03 -12.49 68.89
C GLU A 175 -32.48 -12.22 68.44
N LYS A 176 -32.68 -11.39 67.40
CA LYS A 176 -34.03 -11.12 66.86
C LYS A 176 -34.71 -12.36 66.30
N ASP A 177 -33.95 -13.26 65.66
CA ASP A 177 -34.45 -14.55 65.16
C ASP A 177 -34.87 -15.48 66.30
N ALA A 178 -34.10 -15.55 67.38
CA ALA A 178 -34.47 -16.30 68.57
C ALA A 178 -35.77 -15.76 69.20
N HIS A 179 -35.92 -14.43 69.30
CA HIS A 179 -37.15 -13.81 69.80
C HIS A 179 -38.37 -14.12 68.92
N LEU A 180 -38.23 -14.05 67.59
CA LEU A 180 -39.29 -14.42 66.66
C LEU A 180 -39.68 -15.90 66.80
N ALA A 181 -38.69 -16.81 66.85
CA ALA A 181 -38.93 -18.24 67.01
C ALA A 181 -39.67 -18.56 68.32
N LEU A 182 -39.33 -17.88 69.42
CA LEU A 182 -40.03 -18.03 70.69
C LEU A 182 -41.51 -17.62 70.59
N LEU A 183 -41.80 -16.51 69.89
CA LEU A 183 -43.18 -16.04 69.67
C LEU A 183 -43.96 -16.94 68.70
N GLU A 184 -43.28 -17.54 67.73
CA GLU A 184 -43.87 -18.51 66.79
C GLU A 184 -44.28 -19.81 67.51
N VAL A 185 -43.41 -20.34 68.38
CA VAL A 185 -43.71 -21.54 69.19
C VAL A 185 -44.77 -21.26 70.26
N GLY A 186 -44.76 -20.06 70.85
CA GLY A 186 -45.74 -19.65 71.87
C GLY A 186 -47.17 -19.41 71.34
N GLY A 187 -47.30 -19.22 70.02
CA GLY A 187 -48.57 -18.94 69.34
C GLY A 187 -49.03 -17.49 69.53
N VAL A 188 -49.22 -16.78 68.41
CA VAL A 188 -49.68 -15.37 68.44
C VAL A 188 -51.18 -15.33 68.75
N ARG A 189 -51.51 -15.18 70.03
CA ARG A 189 -52.90 -15.20 70.55
C ARG A 189 -53.44 -13.83 70.96
N SER A 190 -52.61 -12.80 70.94
CA SER A 190 -52.96 -11.44 71.36
C SER A 190 -52.53 -10.40 70.33
N SER A 191 -53.32 -9.34 70.20
CA SER A 191 -52.99 -8.18 69.35
C SER A 191 -51.63 -7.56 69.70
N ARG A 192 -51.23 -7.59 70.98
CA ARG A 192 -49.88 -7.12 71.41
C ARG A 192 -48.76 -8.00 70.88
N ALA A 193 -48.93 -9.33 70.93
CA ALA A 193 -47.95 -10.27 70.40
C ALA A 193 -47.83 -10.16 68.87
N ALA A 194 -48.94 -9.90 68.18
CA ALA A 194 -48.91 -9.65 66.74
C ALA A 194 -48.15 -8.35 66.38
N GLN A 195 -48.35 -7.28 67.17
CA GLN A 195 -47.62 -6.02 67.00
C GLN A 195 -46.12 -6.15 67.30
N GLU A 196 -45.77 -6.94 68.32
CA GLU A 196 -44.38 -7.24 68.67
C GLU A 196 -43.65 -8.04 67.58
N VAL A 197 -44.30 -9.05 67.02
CA VAL A 197 -43.79 -9.80 65.85
C VAL A 197 -43.53 -8.86 64.66
N GLU A 198 -44.47 -7.94 64.37
CA GLU A 198 -44.30 -7.00 63.28
C GLU A 198 -43.14 -6.02 63.53
N SER A 199 -43.00 -5.53 64.77
CA SER A 199 -41.86 -4.68 65.16
C SER A 199 -40.53 -5.42 65.02
N LEU A 200 -40.45 -6.67 65.50
CA LEU A 200 -39.25 -7.50 65.40
C LEU A 200 -38.90 -7.83 63.95
N LYS A 201 -39.89 -8.09 63.07
CA LYS A 201 -39.66 -8.25 61.63
C LYS A 201 -39.09 -6.99 60.99
N LYS A 202 -39.59 -5.81 61.37
CA LYS A 202 -39.08 -4.52 60.89
C LYS A 202 -37.65 -4.26 61.37
N GLU A 203 -37.33 -4.57 62.62
CA GLU A 203 -35.97 -4.46 63.18
C GLU A 203 -35.00 -5.44 62.53
N LYS A 204 -35.41 -6.70 62.36
CA LYS A 204 -34.66 -7.72 61.61
C LYS A 204 -34.36 -7.26 60.19
N SER A 205 -35.35 -6.72 59.47
CA SER A 205 -35.17 -6.20 58.11
C SER A 205 -34.09 -5.11 58.05
N LYS A 206 -34.12 -4.16 59.00
CA LYS A 206 -33.09 -3.10 59.10
C LYS A 206 -31.69 -3.67 59.37
N LEU A 207 -31.57 -4.68 60.23
CA LEU A 207 -30.31 -5.34 60.55
C LEU A 207 -29.78 -6.14 59.34
N VAL A 208 -30.65 -6.84 58.61
CA VAL A 208 -30.30 -7.54 57.36
C VAL A 208 -29.76 -6.54 56.34
N ASP A 209 -30.41 -5.40 56.18
CA ASP A 209 -29.93 -4.35 55.28
C ASP A 209 -28.59 -3.76 55.74
N ALA A 210 -28.37 -3.63 57.05
CA ALA A 210 -27.09 -3.17 57.60
C ALA A 210 -25.95 -4.16 57.31
N VAL A 211 -26.18 -5.48 57.46
CA VAL A 211 -25.21 -6.52 57.11
C VAL A 211 -24.91 -6.50 55.60
N LYS A 212 -25.95 -6.44 54.76
CA LYS A 212 -25.80 -6.35 53.30
C LYS A 212 -24.95 -5.15 52.92
N ARG A 213 -25.24 -3.96 53.47
CA ARG A 213 -24.45 -2.75 53.23
C ARG A 213 -23.00 -2.86 53.71
N LEU A 214 -22.77 -3.49 54.86
CA LEU A 214 -21.42 -3.68 55.39
C LEU A 214 -20.58 -4.58 54.47
N VAL A 215 -21.14 -5.72 54.06
CA VAL A 215 -20.47 -6.67 53.14
C VAL A 215 -20.22 -6.03 51.78
N THR A 216 -21.17 -5.27 51.23
CA THR A 216 -20.95 -4.56 49.95
C THR A 216 -19.86 -3.50 50.06
N LEU A 217 -19.81 -2.72 51.15
CA LEU A 217 -18.75 -1.72 51.36
C LEU A 217 -17.36 -2.34 51.55
N HIS A 218 -17.27 -3.49 52.20
CA HIS A 218 -15.98 -4.17 52.38
C HIS A 218 -15.49 -4.83 51.09
N THR A 219 -16.40 -5.43 50.32
CA THR A 219 -16.08 -6.05 49.02
C THR A 219 -15.74 -5.03 47.93
N THR A 220 -16.27 -3.80 47.98
CA THR A 220 -15.91 -2.72 47.04
C THR A 220 -14.63 -1.98 47.40
N ASN A 221 -14.29 -1.90 48.69
CA ASN A 221 -13.03 -1.28 49.15
C ASN A 221 -11.81 -2.23 49.10
N CYS A 222 -11.98 -3.44 48.57
CA CYS A 222 -10.89 -4.39 48.40
C CYS A 222 -9.89 -3.93 47.30
N PRO A 223 -8.60 -3.71 47.61
CA PRO A 223 -7.62 -3.18 46.67
C PRO A 223 -7.37 -4.10 45.45
N LEU A 224 -7.64 -5.41 45.57
CA LEU A 224 -7.47 -6.38 44.48
C LEU A 224 -8.41 -6.15 43.29
N ARG A 225 -9.59 -5.52 43.47
CA ARG A 225 -10.49 -5.15 42.36
C ARG A 225 -10.17 -3.79 41.75
N ASN A 226 -9.62 -2.86 42.53
CA ASN A 226 -9.11 -1.61 41.97
C ASN A 226 -7.92 -1.86 41.03
N LEU A 227 -7.05 -2.82 41.35
CA LEU A 227 -5.99 -3.25 40.44
C LEU A 227 -6.56 -3.88 39.16
N SER A 228 -7.62 -4.69 39.22
CA SER A 228 -8.21 -5.28 38.00
C SER A 228 -8.96 -4.26 37.14
N LEU A 229 -9.55 -3.22 37.73
CA LEU A 229 -10.13 -2.08 37.02
C LEU A 229 -9.06 -1.21 36.36
N ILE A 230 -7.95 -0.94 37.06
CA ILE A 230 -6.80 -0.21 36.51
C ILE A 230 -6.13 -1.03 35.40
N PHE A 231 -5.91 -2.33 35.59
CA PHE A 231 -5.36 -3.21 34.54
C PHE A 231 -6.30 -3.29 33.33
N ARG A 232 -7.63 -3.37 33.52
CA ARG A 232 -8.58 -3.29 32.42
C ARG A 232 -8.53 -1.93 31.71
N ALA A 233 -8.44 -0.83 32.44
CA ALA A 233 -8.32 0.51 31.85
C ALA A 233 -7.01 0.70 31.07
N ILE A 234 -5.90 0.14 31.56
CA ILE A 234 -4.60 0.14 30.89
C ILE A 234 -4.65 -0.72 29.62
N ILE A 235 -5.20 -1.94 29.70
CA ILE A 235 -5.34 -2.85 28.54
C ILE A 235 -6.25 -2.25 27.46
N ILE A 236 -7.34 -1.55 27.85
CA ILE A 236 -8.21 -0.85 26.89
C ILE A 236 -7.45 0.31 26.22
N ASN A 237 -6.69 1.11 26.97
CA ASN A 237 -5.88 2.18 26.40
C ASN A 237 -4.77 1.66 25.46
N LEU A 238 -4.09 0.57 25.83
CA LEU A 238 -3.10 -0.06 24.95
C LEU A 238 -3.72 -0.62 23.66
N ASN A 239 -4.91 -1.22 23.73
CA ASN A 239 -5.62 -1.68 22.53
C ASN A 239 -6.07 -0.52 21.62
N ILE A 240 -6.49 0.60 22.20
CA ILE A 240 -6.85 1.81 21.42
C ILE A 240 -5.61 2.39 20.73
N ILE A 241 -4.47 2.42 21.43
CA ILE A 241 -3.20 2.89 20.84
C ILE A 241 -2.72 1.93 19.74
N LEU A 242 -2.82 0.61 19.93
CA LEU A 242 -2.49 -0.37 18.89
C LEU A 242 -3.38 -0.20 17.66
N PHE A 243 -4.68 -0.01 17.86
CA PHE A 243 -5.65 0.22 16.78
C PHE A 243 -5.35 1.51 15.99
N PHE A 244 -4.88 2.56 16.66
CA PHE A 244 -4.45 3.79 15.99
C PHE A 244 -3.16 3.62 15.19
N VAL A 245 -2.18 2.86 15.72
CA VAL A 245 -0.92 2.58 15.02
C VAL A 245 -1.15 1.69 13.79
N GLU A 246 -2.14 0.79 13.84
CA GLU A 246 -2.46 -0.13 12.73
C GLU A 246 -3.27 0.53 11.60
N LEU A 247 -3.90 1.68 11.85
CA LEU A 247 -4.62 2.48 10.86
C LEU A 247 -3.75 3.52 10.12
N GLU A 248 -2.51 3.73 10.56
CA GLU A 248 -1.60 4.76 10.03
C GLU A 248 -0.48 4.21 9.14
N MET A 249 -0.57 2.92 8.77
CA MET A 249 0.31 2.27 7.79
C MET A 249 -0.36 2.23 6.41
N PRO A 250 -0.08 3.18 5.50
CA PRO A 250 -0.45 3.01 4.10
C PRO A 250 0.38 1.87 3.51
N HIS A 251 -0.30 0.80 3.09
CA HIS A 251 0.28 -0.21 2.21
C HIS A 251 0.91 0.47 0.98
N MET A 252 2.24 0.47 0.92
CA MET A 252 3.00 0.44 -0.32
C MET A 252 3.54 -0.97 -0.53
#